data_AF-A0A2A4R0H3-F1
#
_entry.id   AF-A0A2A4R0H3-F1
#
_cell.length_a   1.000
_cell.length_b   1.000
_cell.length_c   1.000
_cell.angle_alpha   90.00
_cell.angle_beta   90.00
_cell.angle_gamma   90.00
#
_symmetry.space_group_name_H-M   'P 1'
#
loop_
_entity.id
_entity.type
_entity.pdbx_description
1 polymer ?
#
loop_
_entity_poly.entity_id
_entity_poly.type
_entity_poly.pdbx_seq_one_letter_code
_entity_poly.pdbx_strand_id
1 'polypeptide(L)'
;MIQKIERKPLFIIFGLIMAAAILGYLSFPGKIIIPVQYGNLYKLPLIDGCYQILKSAYIDKPGCYTVQEDLFLEKSNDYLAWIKSDNVSINLNGKTVMGPGENSIQSGVYIEGGNDIAISNGIIDGFMFGIRGAADAQGNPLKAVSVANVTISNSSLIGIQLAADKVRILDSKIVRLEHKTSKHNYVLDIQLTSPECYYSGVVVYEKMGSNVIDPLIILPTDCKVKN
;
A
#
# COMPACT_ATOMS: atom_id res chain seq x y z
N MET A 1 -23.50 30.31 56.46
CA MET A 1 -23.92 28.92 56.75
C MET A 1 -23.84 28.15 55.44
N ILE A 2 -22.72 27.46 55.19
CA ILE A 2 -22.43 26.77 53.92
C ILE A 2 -22.07 25.32 54.28
N GLN A 3 -22.86 24.37 53.78
CA GLN A 3 -22.72 22.94 54.08
C GLN A 3 -21.57 22.31 53.27
N LYS A 4 -20.70 21.61 54.00
CA LYS A 4 -19.55 20.83 53.53
C LYS A 4 -20.05 19.43 53.12
N ILE A 5 -19.85 19.04 51.85
CA ILE A 5 -20.18 17.70 51.35
C ILE A 5 -18.90 16.87 51.36
N GLU A 6 -18.80 15.91 52.28
CA GLU A 6 -17.78 14.86 52.28
C GLU A 6 -18.21 13.72 51.34
N ARG A 7 -17.37 13.38 50.35
CA ARG A 7 -17.50 12.14 49.57
C ARG A 7 -16.45 11.14 50.05
N LYS A 8 -16.91 9.97 50.50
CA LYS A 8 -16.09 8.81 50.87
C LYS A 8 -15.59 8.07 49.61
N PRO A 9 -14.43 7.40 49.66
CA PRO A 9 -13.91 6.62 48.55
C PRO A 9 -14.64 5.27 48.42
N LEU A 10 -15.00 4.92 47.19
CA LEU A 10 -15.53 3.61 46.84
C LEU A 10 -14.34 2.67 46.52
N PHE A 11 -14.03 1.76 47.45
CA PHE A 11 -13.15 0.63 47.20
C PHE A 11 -13.85 -0.35 46.26
N ILE A 12 -13.33 -0.53 45.04
CA ILE A 12 -13.71 -1.63 44.16
C ILE A 12 -12.65 -2.73 44.30
N ILE A 13 -13.13 -3.88 44.75
CA ILE A 13 -12.39 -5.08 45.10
C ILE A 13 -11.85 -5.76 43.84
N PHE A 14 -10.58 -6.16 43.92
CA PHE A 14 -9.90 -7.10 43.03
C PHE A 14 -10.70 -8.42 42.92
N GLY A 15 -11.26 -8.68 41.74
CA GLY A 15 -11.86 -9.96 41.35
C GLY A 15 -10.92 -10.72 40.44
N LEU A 16 -10.26 -11.73 41.03
CA LEU A 16 -9.39 -12.72 40.41
C LEU A 16 -10.16 -13.60 39.39
N ILE A 17 -9.41 -14.21 38.46
CA ILE A 17 -9.76 -15.37 37.60
C ILE A 17 -10.42 -15.02 36.26
N MET A 18 -9.59 -14.91 35.22
CA MET A 18 -9.99 -15.38 33.90
C MET A 18 -9.03 -16.49 33.48
N ALA A 19 -9.47 -17.72 33.74
CA ALA A 19 -8.84 -18.92 33.23
C ALA A 19 -8.80 -18.84 31.69
N ALA A 20 -7.63 -19.09 31.12
CA ALA A 20 -7.44 -19.29 29.71
C ALA A 20 -8.23 -20.54 29.25
N ALA A 21 -9.47 -20.34 28.83
CA ALA A 21 -10.23 -21.33 28.11
C ALA A 21 -9.85 -21.25 26.62
N ILE A 22 -8.69 -21.82 26.26
CA ILE A 22 -8.43 -22.25 24.90
C ILE A 22 -9.27 -23.53 24.71
N LEU A 23 -10.55 -23.35 24.42
CA LEU A 23 -11.44 -24.42 23.96
C LEU A 23 -11.04 -24.79 22.52
N GLY A 24 -9.95 -25.55 22.41
CA GLY A 24 -9.69 -26.35 21.23
C GLY A 24 -10.71 -27.47 21.17
N TYR A 25 -11.72 -27.33 20.31
CA TYR A 25 -12.59 -28.46 19.96
C TYR A 25 -11.76 -29.45 19.13
N LEU A 26 -11.31 -30.51 19.79
CA LEU A 26 -10.74 -31.70 19.14
C LEU A 26 -11.88 -32.49 18.50
N SER A 27 -12.10 -32.29 17.20
CA SER A 27 -12.90 -33.19 16.35
C SER A 27 -11.98 -34.28 15.80
N PHE A 28 -12.23 -35.53 16.18
CA PHE A 28 -11.62 -36.73 15.61
C PHE A 28 -12.18 -37.05 14.21
N PRO A 29 -11.44 -37.75 13.31
CA PRO A 29 -10.00 -37.76 13.09
C PRO A 29 -9.64 -36.98 11.80
N GLY A 30 -8.60 -36.14 11.87
CA GLY A 30 -7.81 -35.77 10.69
C GLY A 30 -8.02 -34.39 10.06
N LYS A 31 -8.86 -33.50 10.59
CA LYS A 31 -8.91 -32.09 10.15
C LYS A 31 -8.70 -31.14 11.31
N ILE A 32 -7.50 -30.56 11.38
CA ILE A 32 -7.22 -29.43 12.24
C ILE A 32 -7.97 -28.22 11.66
N ILE A 33 -9.10 -27.86 12.25
CA ILE A 33 -9.81 -26.62 11.94
C ILE A 33 -9.23 -25.56 12.89
N ILE A 34 -8.26 -24.78 12.39
CA ILE A 34 -7.76 -23.61 13.11
C ILE A 34 -8.84 -22.52 12.94
N PRO A 35 -9.48 -22.02 14.02
CA PRO A 35 -10.39 -20.89 13.89
C PRO A 35 -9.58 -19.70 13.38
N VAL A 36 -9.83 -19.32 12.13
CA VAL A 36 -9.20 -18.15 11.53
C VAL A 36 -9.76 -16.95 12.27
N GLN A 37 -8.98 -16.39 13.20
CA GLN A 37 -9.33 -15.10 13.77
C GLN A 37 -9.37 -14.11 12.62
N TYR A 38 -10.51 -13.43 12.44
CA TYR A 38 -10.73 -12.38 11.43
C TYR A 38 -9.85 -11.12 11.67
N GLY A 39 -8.77 -11.24 12.44
CA GLY A 39 -7.75 -10.21 12.62
C GLY A 39 -6.73 -10.29 11.49
N ASN A 40 -6.63 -9.23 10.70
CA ASN A 40 -5.50 -8.88 9.82
C ASN A 40 -4.91 -10.08 9.04
N LEU A 41 -5.53 -10.44 7.91
CA LEU A 41 -5.11 -11.53 6.99
C LEU A 41 -3.74 -11.31 6.32
N TYR A 42 -2.94 -10.37 6.79
CA TYR A 42 -1.57 -10.11 6.36
C TYR A 42 -0.52 -10.49 7.43
N LYS A 43 -0.88 -11.38 8.38
CA LYS A 43 -0.03 -11.79 9.51
C LYS A 43 0.40 -13.26 9.48
N LEU A 44 0.12 -13.98 8.40
CA LEU A 44 0.59 -15.36 8.25
C LEU A 44 2.07 -15.31 7.83
N PRO A 45 3.00 -15.76 8.69
CA PRO A 45 4.40 -15.79 8.33
C PRO A 45 4.65 -16.85 7.25
N LEU A 46 5.49 -16.50 6.29
CA LEU A 46 6.05 -17.37 5.27
C LEU A 46 7.33 -18.05 5.81
N ILE A 47 7.81 -19.05 5.09
CA ILE A 47 9.02 -19.81 5.46
C ILE A 47 10.27 -18.91 5.52
N ASP A 48 10.30 -17.85 4.72
CA ASP A 48 11.38 -16.85 4.67
C ASP A 48 11.30 -15.79 5.77
N GLY A 49 10.28 -15.85 6.64
CA GLY A 49 10.05 -14.87 7.71
C GLY A 49 9.26 -13.62 7.28
N CYS A 50 8.89 -13.49 6.01
CA CYS A 50 8.00 -12.42 5.55
C CYS A 50 6.54 -12.74 5.85
N TYR A 51 5.67 -11.73 5.74
CA TYR A 51 4.25 -11.89 5.94
C TYR A 51 3.50 -11.97 4.61
N GLN A 52 2.59 -12.92 4.49
CA GLN A 52 1.78 -13.07 3.29
C GLN A 52 0.75 -11.93 3.16
N ILE A 53 0.55 -11.40 1.95
CA ILE A 53 -0.60 -10.54 1.60
C ILE A 53 -1.58 -11.33 0.72
N LEU A 54 -2.80 -11.53 1.20
CA LEU A 54 -3.91 -12.22 0.48
C LEU A 54 -5.08 -11.31 0.11
N LYS A 55 -5.10 -10.08 0.64
CA LYS A 55 -6.13 -9.07 0.40
C LYS A 55 -5.58 -7.71 0.82
N SER A 56 -6.44 -6.69 0.76
CA SER A 56 -6.13 -5.37 1.34
C SER A 56 -5.50 -5.47 2.73
N ALA A 57 -4.34 -4.83 2.89
CA ALA A 57 -3.51 -4.88 4.08
C ALA A 57 -3.28 -3.47 4.66
N TYR A 58 -3.37 -3.36 5.97
CA TYR A 58 -3.01 -2.15 6.71
C TYR A 58 -1.70 -2.40 7.47
N ILE A 59 -0.58 -1.96 6.91
CA ILE A 59 0.75 -2.29 7.41
C ILE A 59 1.21 -1.22 8.40
N ASP A 60 1.02 -1.50 9.68
CA ASP A 60 1.35 -0.63 10.82
C ASP A 60 2.60 -1.07 11.58
N LYS A 61 3.31 -2.08 11.06
CA LYS A 61 4.54 -2.60 11.65
C LYS A 61 5.65 -2.70 10.61
N PRO A 62 6.93 -2.56 11.00
CA PRO A 62 8.05 -2.86 10.14
C PRO A 62 8.07 -4.33 9.74
N GLY A 63 8.64 -4.63 8.57
CA GLY A 63 8.83 -6.00 8.11
C GLY A 63 8.82 -6.16 6.60
N CYS A 64 8.94 -7.41 6.15
CA CYS A 64 8.74 -7.78 4.76
C CYS A 64 7.39 -8.44 4.54
N TYR A 65 6.78 -8.14 3.40
CA TYR A 65 5.45 -8.57 3.02
C TYR A 65 5.45 -9.04 1.58
N THR A 66 4.81 -10.16 1.30
CA THR A 66 4.85 -10.79 -0.02
C THR A 66 3.46 -11.17 -0.51
N VAL A 67 3.09 -10.71 -1.71
CA VAL A 67 1.87 -11.13 -2.40
C VAL A 67 2.09 -12.55 -2.94
N GLN A 68 1.18 -13.48 -2.64
CA GLN A 68 1.37 -14.90 -3.00
C GLN A 68 0.55 -15.34 -4.22
N GLU A 69 -0.50 -14.61 -4.55
CA GLU A 69 -1.39 -14.88 -5.67
C GLU A 69 -1.84 -13.57 -6.32
N ASP A 70 -2.38 -13.66 -7.53
CA ASP A 70 -2.97 -12.48 -8.15
C ASP A 70 -4.21 -12.05 -7.35
N LEU A 71 -4.34 -10.74 -7.11
CA LEU A 71 -5.40 -10.19 -6.26
C LEU A 71 -6.34 -9.32 -7.08
N PHE A 72 -7.64 -9.48 -6.85
CA PHE A 72 -8.69 -8.67 -7.46
C PHE A 72 -9.46 -7.96 -6.35
N LEU A 73 -9.30 -6.63 -6.27
CA LEU A 73 -9.94 -5.80 -5.26
C LEU A 73 -11.18 -5.14 -5.85
N GLU A 74 -12.35 -5.52 -5.35
CA GLU A 74 -13.62 -5.13 -5.96
C GLU A 74 -14.19 -3.81 -5.41
N LYS A 75 -13.80 -3.41 -4.19
CA LYS A 75 -14.39 -2.22 -3.58
C LYS A 75 -13.62 -0.97 -3.98
N SER A 76 -14.35 0.11 -4.27
CA SER A 76 -13.78 1.41 -4.63
C SER A 76 -12.79 1.97 -3.60
N ASN A 77 -12.93 1.56 -2.33
CA ASN A 77 -12.10 1.98 -1.21
C ASN A 77 -11.01 0.98 -0.82
N ASP A 78 -10.80 -0.11 -1.58
CA ASP A 78 -9.75 -1.08 -1.29
C ASP A 78 -8.40 -0.57 -1.80
N TYR A 79 -7.38 -0.69 -0.95
CA TYR A 79 -5.97 -0.59 -1.31
C TYR A 79 -5.39 -2.01 -1.36
N LEU A 80 -4.34 -2.27 -2.13
CA LEU A 80 -3.51 -3.44 -1.84
C LEU A 80 -2.87 -3.29 -0.46
N ALA A 81 -2.20 -2.17 -0.25
CA ALA A 81 -1.50 -1.88 0.99
C ALA A 81 -1.64 -0.41 1.38
N TRP A 82 -2.03 -0.17 2.63
CA TRP A 82 -1.89 1.12 3.31
C TRP A 82 -0.79 0.99 4.35
N ILE A 83 0.33 1.65 4.11
CA ILE A 83 1.54 1.61 4.94
C ILE A 83 1.56 2.81 5.87
N LYS A 84 1.72 2.55 7.17
CA LYS A 84 1.91 3.54 8.24
C LYS A 84 2.98 3.03 9.22
N SER A 85 4.16 2.74 8.68
CA SER A 85 5.31 2.23 9.45
C SER A 85 6.62 2.50 8.71
N ASP A 86 7.74 2.33 9.42
CA ASP A 86 9.09 2.40 8.85
C ASP A 86 9.60 0.99 8.47
N ASN A 87 10.61 0.93 7.60
CA ASN A 87 11.32 -0.30 7.20
C ASN A 87 10.36 -1.38 6.70
N VAL A 88 9.50 -1.00 5.75
CA VAL A 88 8.51 -1.87 5.14
C VAL A 88 8.97 -2.24 3.74
N SER A 89 9.04 -3.53 3.44
CA SER A 89 9.25 -4.02 2.09
C SER A 89 8.05 -4.82 1.61
N ILE A 90 7.49 -4.44 0.48
CA ILE A 90 6.44 -5.17 -0.23
C ILE A 90 7.04 -5.77 -1.50
N ASN A 91 6.97 -7.08 -1.62
CA ASN A 91 7.32 -7.81 -2.82
C ASN A 91 6.03 -8.37 -3.45
N LEU A 92 5.71 -7.91 -4.65
CA LEU A 92 4.55 -8.40 -5.40
C LEU A 92 4.81 -9.79 -6.00
N ASN A 93 6.05 -10.30 -5.95
CA ASN A 93 6.43 -11.67 -6.32
C ASN A 93 5.99 -12.11 -7.74
N GLY A 94 6.09 -11.19 -8.70
CA GLY A 94 5.65 -11.36 -10.08
C GLY A 94 4.12 -11.41 -10.25
N LYS A 95 3.35 -11.15 -9.20
CA LYS A 95 1.89 -11.18 -9.21
C LYS A 95 1.29 -9.87 -9.69
N THR A 96 0.05 -9.97 -10.14
CA THR A 96 -0.80 -8.86 -10.52
C THR A 96 -1.76 -8.54 -9.40
N VAL A 97 -1.83 -7.27 -9.02
CA VAL A 97 -2.88 -6.76 -8.15
C VAL A 97 -3.73 -5.78 -8.94
N MET A 98 -5.00 -6.14 -9.13
CA MET A 98 -5.98 -5.40 -9.89
C MET A 98 -6.97 -4.70 -8.96
N GLY A 99 -7.12 -3.40 -9.14
CA GLY A 99 -8.13 -2.58 -8.49
C GLY A 99 -9.45 -2.56 -9.26
N PRO A 100 -10.46 -1.84 -8.74
CA PRO A 100 -11.80 -1.80 -9.31
C PRO A 100 -11.93 -0.90 -10.57
N GLY A 101 -10.81 -0.53 -11.19
CA GLY A 101 -10.74 0.31 -12.39
C GLY A 101 -11.09 1.77 -12.11
N GLU A 102 -11.83 2.39 -13.03
CA GLU A 102 -12.23 3.80 -12.97
C GLU A 102 -13.08 4.16 -11.74
N ASN A 103 -13.69 3.16 -11.08
CA ASN A 103 -14.45 3.35 -9.85
C ASN A 103 -13.56 3.41 -8.60
N SER A 104 -12.26 3.14 -8.73
CA SER A 104 -11.32 3.29 -7.64
C SER A 104 -11.25 4.74 -7.21
N ILE A 105 -11.36 4.98 -5.91
CA ILE A 105 -11.00 6.28 -5.30
C ILE A 105 -9.69 6.17 -4.54
N GLN A 106 -8.98 5.04 -4.66
CA GLN A 106 -7.82 4.71 -3.85
C GLN A 106 -6.59 4.35 -4.68
N SER A 107 -5.50 4.11 -3.93
CA SER A 107 -4.21 3.75 -4.48
C SER A 107 -4.02 2.23 -4.42
N GLY A 108 -3.24 1.66 -5.34
CA GLY A 108 -2.74 0.30 -5.17
C GLY A 108 -1.93 0.23 -3.88
N VAL A 109 -0.84 0.99 -3.80
CA VAL A 109 -0.10 1.20 -2.55
C VAL A 109 -0.24 2.64 -2.09
N TYR A 110 -0.69 2.83 -0.85
CA TYR A 110 -0.76 4.13 -0.18
C TYR A 110 0.22 4.18 1.00
N ILE A 111 1.07 5.21 1.04
CA ILE A 111 2.11 5.41 2.07
C ILE A 111 1.81 6.70 2.83
N GLU A 112 1.58 6.59 4.13
CA GLU A 112 1.27 7.71 5.01
C GLU A 112 2.42 7.92 6.01
N GLY A 113 3.38 8.77 5.62
CA GLY A 113 4.64 8.97 6.34
C GLY A 113 5.53 7.72 6.32
N GLY A 114 6.64 7.79 7.04
CA GLY A 114 7.55 6.67 7.28
C GLY A 114 8.91 6.81 6.62
N ASN A 115 9.75 5.80 6.79
CA ASN A 115 11.12 5.74 6.29
C ASN A 115 11.46 4.35 5.75
N ASP A 116 12.29 4.31 4.71
CA ASP A 116 12.79 3.08 4.08
C ASP A 116 11.67 2.12 3.64
N ILE A 117 10.82 2.62 2.74
CA ILE A 117 9.73 1.85 2.15
C ILE A 117 10.15 1.32 0.79
N ALA A 118 10.02 0.02 0.56
CA ALA A 118 10.36 -0.63 -0.70
C ALA A 118 9.15 -1.35 -1.30
N ILE A 119 8.87 -1.14 -2.58
CA ILE A 119 7.84 -1.84 -3.34
C ILE A 119 8.48 -2.44 -4.58
N SER A 120 8.28 -3.75 -4.82
CA SER A 120 9.02 -4.43 -5.89
C SER A 120 8.31 -5.57 -6.59
N ASN A 121 8.77 -5.89 -7.81
CA ASN A 121 8.56 -7.13 -8.55
C ASN A 121 7.10 -7.51 -8.82
N GLY A 122 6.36 -6.78 -9.64
CA GLY A 122 5.03 -7.22 -10.06
C GLY A 122 4.23 -6.15 -10.81
N ILE A 123 2.91 -6.34 -10.84
CA ILE A 123 1.99 -5.49 -11.60
C ILE A 123 0.93 -4.89 -10.66
N ILE A 124 0.73 -3.57 -10.74
CA ILE A 124 -0.36 -2.85 -10.08
C ILE A 124 -1.25 -2.27 -11.18
N ASP A 125 -2.50 -2.72 -11.25
CA ASP A 125 -3.40 -2.43 -12.36
C ASP A 125 -4.74 -1.85 -11.87
N GLY A 126 -5.33 -0.90 -12.62
CA GLY A 126 -6.73 -0.52 -12.42
C GLY A 126 -7.03 0.23 -11.11
N PHE A 127 -6.09 1.06 -10.62
CA PHE A 127 -6.31 1.92 -9.45
C PHE A 127 -6.42 3.40 -9.84
N MET A 128 -6.93 4.27 -8.97
CA MET A 128 -6.86 5.72 -9.24
C MET A 128 -5.43 6.23 -9.20
N PHE A 129 -4.68 5.75 -8.21
CA PHE A 129 -3.24 5.88 -8.15
C PHE A 129 -2.59 4.51 -8.14
N GLY A 130 -1.55 4.26 -8.93
CA GLY A 130 -0.79 3.02 -8.80
C GLY A 130 -0.09 2.97 -7.43
N ILE A 131 0.81 3.94 -7.20
CA ILE A 131 1.51 4.13 -5.92
C ILE A 131 1.40 5.60 -5.52
N ARG A 132 0.97 5.86 -4.29
CA ARG A 132 0.86 7.20 -3.71
C ARG A 132 1.52 7.26 -2.34
N GLY A 133 2.30 8.31 -2.07
CA GLY A 133 2.96 8.51 -0.79
C GLY A 133 3.20 9.98 -0.45
N ALA A 134 2.96 10.34 0.81
CA ALA A 134 3.16 11.69 1.34
C ALA A 134 3.40 11.67 2.86
N ALA A 135 3.58 12.86 3.45
CA ALA A 135 3.59 13.02 4.91
C ALA A 135 2.28 12.53 5.55
N ASP A 136 2.36 12.10 6.81
CA ASP A 136 1.18 11.67 7.56
C ASP A 136 0.29 12.83 8.03
N ALA A 137 -0.85 12.50 8.64
CA ALA A 137 -1.76 13.49 9.19
C ALA A 137 -1.17 14.37 10.32
N GLN A 138 -0.04 13.96 10.91
CA GLN A 138 0.70 14.71 11.93
C GLN A 138 1.81 15.59 11.31
N GLY A 139 2.01 15.52 9.99
CA GLY A 139 3.06 16.23 9.28
C GLY A 139 4.42 15.55 9.35
N ASN A 140 4.51 14.29 9.83
CA ASN A 140 5.75 13.54 9.76
C ASN A 140 6.06 13.21 8.29
N PRO A 141 7.25 13.54 7.79
CA PRO A 141 7.57 13.38 6.38
C PRO A 141 7.70 11.89 6.02
N LEU A 142 7.44 11.61 4.74
CA LEU A 142 7.89 10.38 4.11
C LEU A 142 9.36 10.57 3.70
N LYS A 143 10.27 9.77 4.26
CA LYS A 143 11.71 10.02 4.11
C LYS A 143 12.30 9.33 2.89
N ALA A 144 12.18 8.00 2.81
CA ALA A 144 12.80 7.24 1.74
C ALA A 144 11.83 6.21 1.15
N VAL A 145 11.68 6.24 -0.18
CA VAL A 145 10.86 5.29 -0.94
C VAL A 145 11.65 4.75 -2.12
N SER A 146 11.58 3.43 -2.31
CA SER A 146 12.09 2.75 -3.49
C SER A 146 10.99 1.93 -4.18
N VAL A 147 10.89 2.09 -5.50
CA VAL A 147 10.00 1.31 -6.36
C VAL A 147 10.89 0.63 -7.41
N ALA A 148 10.89 -0.69 -7.46
CA ALA A 148 11.82 -1.44 -8.31
C ALA A 148 11.14 -2.57 -9.06
N ASN A 149 11.33 -2.66 -10.39
CA ASN A 149 10.75 -3.72 -11.21
C ASN A 149 9.22 -3.85 -11.02
N VAL A 150 8.53 -2.71 -11.01
CA VAL A 150 7.05 -2.66 -10.93
C VAL A 150 6.49 -2.16 -12.25
N THR A 151 5.48 -2.83 -12.77
CA THR A 151 4.64 -2.32 -13.84
C THR A 151 3.37 -1.73 -13.25
N ILE A 152 3.08 -0.48 -13.59
CA ILE A 152 1.81 0.17 -13.23
C ILE A 152 1.01 0.35 -14.50
N SER A 153 -0.20 -0.17 -14.52
CA SER A 153 -1.09 -0.11 -15.68
C SER A 153 -2.47 0.42 -15.32
N ASN A 154 -3.15 0.99 -16.31
CA ASN A 154 -4.55 1.42 -16.22
C ASN A 154 -4.87 2.27 -14.99
N SER A 155 -3.94 3.13 -14.58
CA SER A 155 -4.20 4.08 -13.51
C SER A 155 -5.13 5.18 -14.02
N SER A 156 -6.24 5.45 -13.31
CA SER A 156 -7.26 6.39 -13.79
C SER A 156 -6.88 7.87 -13.59
N LEU A 157 -5.90 8.17 -12.73
CA LEU A 157 -5.41 9.53 -12.48
C LEU A 157 -3.88 9.66 -12.54
N ILE A 158 -3.14 8.98 -11.65
CA ILE A 158 -1.67 9.07 -11.64
C ILE A 158 -1.04 7.69 -11.44
N GLY A 159 -0.06 7.31 -12.25
CA GLY A 159 0.68 6.06 -12.03
C GLY A 159 1.45 6.07 -10.70
N ILE A 160 2.41 6.98 -10.56
CA ILE A 160 3.20 7.15 -9.33
C ILE A 160 3.13 8.60 -8.85
N GLN A 161 2.70 8.83 -7.61
CA GLN A 161 2.75 10.12 -6.94
C GLN A 161 3.48 10.01 -5.60
N LEU A 162 4.70 10.54 -5.49
CA LEU A 162 5.49 10.46 -4.25
C LEU A 162 6.01 11.84 -3.84
N ALA A 163 5.71 12.23 -2.60
CA ALA A 163 6.33 13.37 -1.94
C ALA A 163 7.19 12.85 -0.77
N ALA A 164 8.51 12.76 -0.97
CA ALA A 164 9.43 12.18 -0.01
C ALA A 164 10.84 12.79 -0.09
N ASP A 165 11.63 12.75 0.99
CA ASP A 165 13.00 13.29 0.99
C ASP A 165 13.88 12.59 -0.06
N LYS A 166 13.69 11.29 -0.24
CA LYS A 166 14.43 10.45 -1.19
C LYS A 166 13.52 9.49 -1.93
N VAL A 167 13.56 9.55 -3.26
CA VAL A 167 12.81 8.65 -4.14
C VAL A 167 13.75 7.94 -5.12
N ARG A 168 13.62 6.62 -5.22
CA ARG A 168 14.30 5.80 -6.21
C ARG A 168 13.28 4.97 -6.99
N ILE A 169 13.16 5.21 -8.29
CA ILE A 169 12.37 4.38 -9.19
C ILE A 169 13.33 3.67 -10.13
N LEU A 170 13.33 2.34 -10.10
CA LEU A 170 14.29 1.49 -10.79
C LEU A 170 13.56 0.47 -11.66
N ASP A 171 13.97 0.35 -12.92
CA ASP A 171 13.52 -0.63 -13.90
C ASP A 171 12.00 -0.84 -13.91
N SER A 172 11.26 0.27 -13.69
CA SER A 172 9.81 0.26 -13.54
C SER A 172 9.15 0.78 -14.81
N LYS A 173 7.96 0.24 -15.10
CA LYS A 173 7.22 0.51 -16.33
C LYS A 173 5.88 1.14 -16.01
N ILE A 174 5.52 2.23 -16.69
CA ILE A 174 4.14 2.74 -16.68
C ILE A 174 3.51 2.39 -18.02
N VAL A 175 2.40 1.66 -18.00
CA VAL A 175 1.65 1.27 -19.20
C VAL A 175 0.32 2.00 -19.21
N ARG A 176 0.11 2.83 -20.22
CA ARG A 176 -1.17 3.52 -20.41
C ARG A 176 -1.90 2.86 -21.58
N LEU A 177 -3.08 2.31 -21.30
CA LEU A 177 -4.05 1.99 -22.33
C LEU A 177 -4.77 3.28 -22.73
N GLU A 178 -4.93 3.50 -24.03
CA GLU A 178 -5.72 4.60 -24.59
C GLU A 178 -7.19 4.44 -24.16
N HIS A 179 -7.57 5.00 -23.02
CA HIS A 179 -8.94 4.96 -22.53
C HIS A 179 -9.78 6.07 -23.15
N LYS A 180 -10.97 5.71 -23.62
CA LYS A 180 -12.05 6.64 -23.99
C LYS A 180 -12.42 7.46 -22.76
N THR A 181 -12.08 8.74 -22.78
CA THR A 181 -12.60 9.77 -21.87
C THR A 181 -12.49 9.39 -20.39
N SER A 182 -11.28 9.44 -19.83
CA SER A 182 -11.14 9.49 -18.37
C SER A 182 -12.02 10.61 -17.83
N LYS A 183 -12.75 10.35 -16.73
CA LYS A 183 -13.55 11.35 -16.01
C LYS A 183 -12.76 12.63 -15.65
N HIS A 184 -11.43 12.53 -15.66
CA HIS A 184 -10.49 13.58 -15.37
C HIS A 184 -9.75 14.03 -16.64
N ASN A 185 -9.66 15.36 -16.83
CA ASN A 185 -8.96 15.97 -17.96
C ASN A 185 -7.43 16.03 -17.78
N TYR A 186 -6.91 15.48 -16.69
CA TYR A 186 -5.49 15.44 -16.38
C TYR A 186 -5.14 14.04 -15.88
N VAL A 187 -4.21 13.37 -16.57
CA VAL A 187 -3.70 12.06 -16.18
C VAL A 187 -2.17 12.11 -16.26
N LEU A 188 -1.49 12.01 -15.12
CA LEU A 188 -0.03 12.04 -15.05
C LEU A 188 0.52 10.62 -14.98
N ASP A 189 1.67 10.34 -15.59
CA ASP A 189 2.32 9.04 -15.44
C ASP A 189 3.06 8.99 -14.11
N ILE A 190 3.87 10.02 -13.85
CA ILE A 190 4.73 10.11 -12.68
C ILE A 190 4.74 11.57 -12.19
N GLN A 191 4.56 11.76 -10.88
CA GLN A 191 4.71 13.04 -10.19
C GLN A 191 5.55 12.85 -8.93
N LEU A 192 6.76 13.41 -8.91
CA LEU A 192 7.66 13.33 -7.77
C LEU A 192 7.94 14.71 -7.18
N THR A 193 7.90 14.79 -5.85
CA THR A 193 8.37 15.94 -5.07
C THR A 193 9.44 15.43 -4.11
N SER A 194 10.72 15.58 -4.48
CA SER A 194 11.83 15.02 -3.71
C SER A 194 13.14 15.78 -3.95
N PRO A 195 13.90 16.14 -2.90
CA PRO A 195 15.24 16.72 -3.06
C PRO A 195 16.29 15.67 -3.48
N GLU A 196 16.09 14.38 -3.22
CA GLU A 196 16.97 13.32 -3.71
C GLU A 196 16.21 12.33 -4.60
N CYS A 197 16.26 12.55 -5.91
CA CYS A 197 15.54 11.73 -6.88
C CYS A 197 16.49 10.94 -7.81
N TYR A 198 16.19 9.65 -7.99
CA TYR A 198 16.78 8.81 -9.03
C TYR A 198 15.67 8.07 -9.78
N TYR A 199 15.65 8.19 -11.10
CA TYR A 199 14.67 7.57 -11.97
C TYR A 199 15.36 6.78 -13.09
N SER A 200 15.02 5.51 -13.21
CA SER A 200 15.38 4.60 -14.29
C SER A 200 14.12 3.81 -14.62
N GLY A 201 13.42 4.17 -15.68
CA GLY A 201 12.14 3.56 -16.00
C GLY A 201 11.71 3.88 -17.42
N VAL A 202 10.66 3.19 -17.86
CA VAL A 202 10.12 3.35 -19.22
C VAL A 202 8.62 3.61 -19.12
N VAL A 203 8.13 4.63 -19.82
CA VAL A 203 6.70 4.83 -20.04
C VAL A 203 6.35 4.29 -21.41
N VAL A 204 5.40 3.36 -21.47
CA VAL A 204 4.97 2.70 -22.70
C VAL A 204 3.50 3.02 -22.96
N TYR A 205 3.24 3.52 -24.17
CA TYR A 205 1.90 3.73 -24.69
C TYR A 205 1.53 2.56 -25.58
N GLU A 206 0.56 1.76 -25.15
CA GLU A 206 -0.06 0.77 -26.03
C GLU A 206 -1.10 1.51 -26.89
N LYS A 207 -0.67 1.91 -28.09
CA LYS A 207 -1.50 2.63 -29.07
C LYS A 207 -2.68 1.76 -29.53
N MET A 208 -3.88 2.34 -29.54
CA MET A 208 -4.97 1.94 -30.44
C MET A 208 -5.22 2.99 -31.55
N GLY A 209 -4.32 3.96 -31.74
CA GLY A 209 -4.44 5.03 -32.74
C GLY A 209 -3.13 5.81 -32.97
N SER A 210 -3.06 6.61 -34.03
CA SER A 210 -1.82 7.20 -34.57
C SER A 210 -1.16 8.30 -33.71
N ASN A 211 -1.81 8.81 -32.67
CA ASN A 211 -1.28 9.92 -31.87
C ASN A 211 -0.39 9.40 -30.74
N VAL A 212 0.91 9.69 -30.80
CA VAL A 212 1.81 9.50 -29.65
C VAL A 212 1.45 10.59 -28.64
N ILE A 213 1.01 10.21 -27.45
CA ILE A 213 0.91 11.14 -26.32
C ILE A 213 2.26 11.09 -25.63
N ASP A 214 2.91 12.25 -25.49
CA ASP A 214 4.17 12.34 -24.76
C ASP A 214 3.96 11.99 -23.28
N PRO A 215 4.96 11.36 -22.64
CA PRO A 215 4.91 11.08 -21.21
C PRO A 215 4.71 12.30 -20.34
N LEU A 216 3.67 12.23 -19.50
CA LEU A 216 3.31 13.27 -18.56
C LEU A 216 4.01 12.99 -17.23
N ILE A 217 5.31 13.26 -17.23
CA ILE A 217 6.21 13.04 -16.12
C ILE A 217 6.61 14.39 -15.51
N ILE A 218 6.41 14.54 -14.20
CA ILE A 218 6.88 15.69 -13.41
C ILE A 218 7.94 15.17 -12.43
N LEU A 219 9.20 15.56 -12.66
CA LEU A 219 10.33 15.26 -11.80
C LEU A 219 10.92 16.53 -11.19
N PRO A 220 11.57 16.44 -10.02
CA PRO A 220 12.46 17.48 -9.52
C PRO A 220 13.54 17.81 -10.54
N THR A 221 13.93 19.09 -10.60
CA THR A 221 14.92 19.62 -11.53
C THR A 221 16.29 18.95 -11.44
N ASP A 222 16.63 18.44 -10.26
CA ASP A 222 17.88 17.77 -9.90
C ASP A 222 17.75 16.23 -9.88
N CYS A 223 16.63 15.69 -10.36
CA CYS A 223 16.46 14.24 -10.44
C CYS A 223 17.47 13.61 -11.41
N LYS A 224 18.15 12.57 -10.95
CA LYS A 224 19.09 11.79 -11.75
C LYS A 224 18.32 10.79 -12.60
N VAL A 225 18.23 11.06 -13.90
CA VAL A 225 17.54 10.19 -14.87
C VAL A 225 18.55 9.31 -15.60
N LYS A 226 18.32 8.00 -15.59
CA LYS A 226 19.05 7.02 -16.40
C LYS A 226 18.10 6.48 -17.48
N ASN A 227 18.50 6.65 -18.73
CA ASN A 227 17.82 6.11 -19.90
C ASN A 227 18.28 4.67 -20.19
#